data_AF-A0A971NJZ9-F1
#
_entry.id   AF-A0A971NJZ9-F1
#
_cell.length_a   1.000
_cell.length_b   1.000
_cell.length_c   1.000
_cell.angle_alpha   90.00
_cell.angle_beta   90.00
_cell.angle_gamma   90.00
#
_symmetry.space_group_name_H-M   'P 1'
#
loop_
_entity.id
_entity.type
_entity.pdbx_description
1 polymer ?
#
loop_
_entity_poly.entity_id
_entity_poly.type
_entity_poly.pdbx_seq_one_letter_code
_entity_poly.pdbx_strand_id
1 'polypeptide(L)'
;DRLFERQVCPAKHKSPTARGEHITAKAREHGVQGVVFLYLKFCDPHSFDYPYLREYLEKAGISSMLLEIEDRLPPEGQLLTRIETFTHML
;
A
#
# COMPACT_ATOMS: atom_id res chain seq x y z
N ASP A 1 1.52 -26.38 -6.50
CA ASP A 1 0.87 -25.72 -5.34
C ASP A 1 1.50 -24.37 -4.96
N ARG A 2 2.80 -24.29 -4.62
CA ARG A 2 3.47 -23.03 -4.18
C ARG A 2 3.18 -21.75 -4.99
N LEU A 3 3.07 -21.85 -6.32
CA LEU A 3 2.82 -20.68 -7.17
C LEU A 3 1.40 -20.12 -7.06
N PHE A 4 0.43 -20.96 -6.69
CA PHE A 4 -0.96 -20.58 -6.49
C PHE A 4 -1.20 -20.08 -5.05
N GLU A 5 -0.46 -20.62 -4.07
CA GLU A 5 -0.55 -20.27 -2.65
C GLU A 5 0.34 -19.09 -2.21
N ARG A 6 0.96 -18.39 -3.16
CA ARG A 6 1.80 -17.22 -2.85
C ARG A 6 0.99 -16.03 -2.33
N GLN A 7 1.69 -15.10 -1.70
CA GLN A 7 1.14 -13.78 -1.36
C GLN A 7 0.61 -13.04 -2.60
N VAL A 8 -0.42 -12.23 -2.39
CA VAL A 8 -1.10 -11.51 -3.49
C VAL A 8 -0.19 -10.40 -4.00
N CYS A 9 0.27 -10.53 -5.24
CA CYS A 9 1.21 -9.61 -5.89
C CYS A 9 0.53 -8.98 -7.12
N PRO A 10 0.65 -7.67 -7.36
CA PRO A 10 -0.03 -7.03 -8.49
C PRO A 10 0.48 -7.50 -9.85
N ALA A 11 1.74 -7.98 -9.92
CA ALA A 11 2.31 -8.55 -11.13
C ALA A 11 1.79 -9.98 -11.44
N LYS A 12 0.86 -10.51 -10.63
CA LYS A 12 0.43 -11.90 -10.65
C LYS A 12 -1.07 -12.00 -10.39
N HIS A 13 -1.84 -12.30 -11.43
CA HIS A 13 -3.28 -12.41 -11.31
C HIS A 13 -3.69 -13.52 -10.33
N LYS A 14 -4.61 -13.17 -9.42
CA LYS A 14 -5.31 -14.11 -8.51
C LYS A 14 -6.82 -13.93 -8.64
N SER A 15 -7.29 -12.69 -8.51
CA SER A 15 -8.62 -12.24 -8.91
C SER A 15 -8.57 -10.71 -9.10
N PRO A 16 -9.63 -10.08 -9.63
CA PRO A 16 -9.70 -8.62 -9.73
C PRO A 16 -9.63 -7.90 -8.37
N THR A 17 -10.06 -8.55 -7.28
CA THR A 17 -10.23 -7.90 -5.97
C THR A 17 -9.31 -8.42 -4.87
N ALA A 18 -8.66 -9.58 -5.07
CA ALA A 18 -7.95 -10.31 -4.03
C ALA A 18 -6.94 -9.47 -3.24
N ARG A 19 -6.25 -8.51 -3.88
CA ARG A 19 -5.23 -7.70 -3.21
C ARG A 19 -5.83 -6.69 -2.24
N GLY A 20 -6.89 -6.01 -2.66
CA GLY A 20 -7.62 -5.04 -1.83
C GLY A 20 -8.30 -5.71 -0.64
N GLU A 21 -8.97 -6.84 -0.88
CA GLU A 21 -9.58 -7.66 0.18
C GLU A 21 -8.52 -8.15 1.19
N HIS A 22 -7.41 -8.68 0.70
CA HIS A 22 -6.34 -9.23 1.53
C HIS A 22 -5.70 -8.17 2.42
N ILE A 23 -5.29 -7.02 1.86
CA ILE A 23 -4.64 -5.94 2.61
C ILE A 23 -5.61 -5.36 3.65
N THR A 24 -6.87 -5.14 3.27
CA THR A 24 -7.89 -4.58 4.17
C THR A 24 -8.21 -5.53 5.33
N ALA A 25 -8.35 -6.84 5.03
CA ALA A 25 -8.57 -7.85 6.06
C ALA A 25 -7.40 -7.90 7.06
N LYS A 26 -6.16 -7.88 6.57
CA LYS A 26 -4.96 -7.86 7.41
C LYS A 26 -4.88 -6.60 8.27
N ALA A 27 -5.19 -5.44 7.72
CA ALA A 27 -5.19 -4.18 8.45
C ALA A 27 -6.22 -4.19 9.59
N ARG A 28 -7.44 -4.69 9.34
CA ARG A 28 -8.48 -4.86 10.37
C ARG A 28 -8.08 -5.86 11.45
N GLU A 29 -7.55 -7.02 11.05
CA GLU A 29 -7.09 -8.08 11.96
C GLU A 29 -6.07 -7.55 12.99
N HIS A 30 -5.19 -6.64 12.57
CA HIS A 30 -4.13 -6.09 13.40
C HIS A 30 -4.46 -4.72 14.01
N GLY A 31 -5.67 -4.18 13.80
CA GLY A 31 -6.06 -2.86 14.31
C GLY A 31 -5.20 -1.72 13.77
N VAL A 32 -4.75 -1.81 12.51
CA VAL A 32 -3.88 -0.82 11.87
C VAL A 32 -4.63 0.51 11.69
N GLN A 33 -4.02 1.61 12.14
CA GLN A 33 -4.57 2.96 12.01
C GLN A 33 -4.27 3.60 10.64
N GLY A 34 -3.17 3.21 10.00
CA GLY A 34 -2.78 3.74 8.69
C GLY A 34 -1.87 2.82 7.89
N VAL A 35 -1.95 2.92 6.56
CA VAL A 35 -1.14 2.12 5.62
C VAL A 35 -0.20 3.01 4.82
N VAL A 36 1.09 2.68 4.82
CA VAL A 36 2.09 3.34 3.96
C VAL A 36 2.41 2.42 2.78
N PHE A 37 2.04 2.86 1.57
CA PHE A 37 2.48 2.21 0.34
C PHE A 37 3.88 2.71 -0.02
N LEU A 38 4.87 1.82 -0.02
CA LEU A 38 6.23 2.12 -0.43
C LEU A 38 6.50 1.52 -1.81
N TYR A 39 6.49 2.34 -2.85
CA TYR A 39 6.59 1.89 -4.23
C TYR A 39 7.89 2.32 -4.88
N LEU A 40 8.51 1.41 -5.63
CA LEU A 40 9.55 1.81 -6.56
C LEU A 40 8.91 2.61 -7.71
N LYS A 41 9.49 3.76 -8.02
CA LYS A 41 9.08 4.60 -9.14
C LYS A 41 9.08 3.79 -10.42
N PHE A 42 8.08 4.01 -11.27
CA PHE A 42 7.86 3.27 -12.53
C PHE A 42 7.58 1.78 -12.36
N CYS A 43 7.16 1.33 -11.17
CA CYS A 43 6.62 -0.01 -11.02
C CYS A 43 5.14 -0.05 -11.44
N ASP A 44 4.91 -0.13 -12.75
CA ASP A 44 3.56 -0.08 -13.36
C ASP A 44 2.53 -0.98 -12.65
N PRO A 45 2.81 -2.25 -12.31
CA PRO A 45 1.81 -3.09 -11.64
C PRO A 45 1.36 -2.51 -10.29
N HIS A 46 2.28 -1.92 -9.53
CA HIS A 46 1.94 -1.30 -8.24
C HIS A 46 1.20 0.02 -8.45
N SER A 47 1.67 0.86 -9.37
CA SER A 47 1.08 2.17 -9.67
C SER A 47 -0.35 2.06 -10.20
N PHE A 48 -0.64 1.09 -11.08
CA PHE A 48 -2.01 0.84 -11.56
C PHE A 48 -2.94 0.33 -10.47
N ASP A 49 -2.42 -0.42 -9.49
CA ASP A 49 -3.23 -1.00 -8.42
C ASP A 49 -3.52 0.01 -7.30
N TYR A 50 -2.71 1.07 -7.15
CA TYR A 50 -2.85 2.03 -6.04
C TYR A 50 -4.21 2.72 -5.95
N PRO A 51 -4.80 3.29 -7.03
CA PRO A 51 -6.11 3.92 -6.93
C PRO A 51 -7.17 2.97 -6.37
N TYR A 52 -7.16 1.72 -6.83
CA TYR A 52 -8.03 0.64 -6.37
C TYR A 52 -7.79 0.28 -4.89
N LEU A 53 -6.53 0.10 -4.48
CA LEU A 53 -6.20 -0.25 -3.08
C LEU A 53 -6.52 0.88 -2.11
N ARG A 54 -6.27 2.12 -2.50
CA ARG A 54 -6.61 3.31 -1.72
C ARG A 54 -8.12 3.37 -1.46
N GLU A 55 -8.93 3.12 -2.49
CA GLU A 55 -10.40 3.10 -2.36
C GLU A 55 -10.88 2.01 -1.39
N TYR A 56 -10.26 0.83 -1.39
CA TYR A 56 -10.58 -0.25 -0.45
C TYR A 56 -10.31 0.12 1.00
N LEU A 57 -9.14 0.72 1.26
CA LEU A 57 -8.76 1.18 2.59
C LEU A 57 -9.64 2.35 3.05
N GLU A 58 -9.93 3.31 2.17
CA GLU A 58 -10.81 4.44 2.45
C GLU A 58 -12.22 3.98 2.82
N LYS A 59 -12.80 3.05 2.05
CA LYS A 59 -14.09 2.41 2.37
C LYS A 59 -14.07 1.65 3.70
N ALA A 60 -12.90 1.18 4.13
CA ALA A 60 -12.71 0.53 5.41
C ALA A 60 -12.42 1.51 6.57
N GLY A 61 -12.37 2.82 6.31
CA GLY A 61 -12.03 3.83 7.31
C GLY A 61 -10.55 3.83 7.70
N ILE A 62 -9.66 3.34 6.83
CA ILE A 62 -8.22 3.22 7.09
C ILE A 62 -7.48 4.24 6.22
N SER A 63 -6.81 5.18 6.87
CA SER A 63 -5.98 6.19 6.20
C SER A 63 -4.82 5.55 5.48
N SER A 64 -4.43 6.10 4.32
CA SER A 64 -3.27 5.59 3.58
C SER A 64 -2.47 6.70 2.90
N MET A 65 -1.18 6.46 2.72
CA MET A 65 -0.28 7.36 1.98
C MET A 65 0.62 6.58 1.02
N LEU A 66 1.07 7.24 -0.05
CA LEU A 66 2.03 6.69 -1.01
C LEU A 66 3.38 7.39 -0.90
N LEU A 67 4.43 6.61 -0.65
CA LEU A 67 5.83 7.00 -0.79
C LEU A 67 6.40 6.30 -2.02
N GLU A 68 6.76 7.09 -3.04
CA GLU A 68 7.54 6.61 -4.17
C GLU A 68 9.03 6.77 -3.85
N ILE A 69 9.80 5.74 -4.16
CA ILE A 69 11.26 5.69 -4.00
C ILE A 69 11.93 5.36 -5.33
N GLU A 70 13.16 5.85 -5.50
CA GLU A 70 14.05 5.50 -6.61
C GLU A 70 15.22 4.66 -6.06
N ASP A 71 16.28 4.48 -6.85
CA ASP A 71 17.53 3.83 -6.39
C ASP A 71 18.15 4.51 -5.16
N ARG A 72 17.85 5.80 -4.97
CA ARG A 72 18.19 6.55 -3.76
C ARG A 72 16.91 7.02 -3.09
N LEU A 73 16.89 6.92 -1.77
CA LEU A 73 15.82 7.50 -0.97
C LEU A 73 15.81 9.03 -1.15
N PRO A 74 14.62 9.66 -1.09
CA PRO A 74 14.54 11.10 -0.96
C PRO A 74 15.32 11.60 0.26
N PRO A 75 15.70 12.89 0.31
CA PRO A 75 16.36 13.46 1.48
C PRO A 75 15.60 13.14 2.77
N GLU A 76 16.32 12.75 3.82
CA GLU A 76 15.74 12.26 5.08
C GLU A 76 14.69 13.22 5.66
N GLY A 77 14.98 14.53 5.65
CA GLY A 77 14.03 15.54 6.12
C GLY A 77 12.70 15.56 5.35
N GLN A 78 12.71 15.25 4.05
CA GLN A 78 11.47 15.17 3.27
C GLN A 78 10.66 13.92 3.67
N LEU A 79 11.31 12.78 3.88
CA LEU A 79 10.64 11.56 4.34
C LEU A 79 10.07 11.75 5.74
N LEU A 80 10.85 12.33 6.65
CA LEU A 80 10.45 12.60 8.03
C LEU A 80 9.18 13.47 8.07
N THR A 81 9.19 14.63 7.41
CA THR A 81 8.04 15.54 7.40
C THR A 81 6.78 14.86 6.85
N ARG A 82 6.91 14.00 5.84
CA ARG A 82 5.76 13.27 5.26
C ARG A 82 5.20 12.23 6.22
N ILE A 83 6.06 11.49 6.91
CA ILE A 83 5.66 10.48 7.90
C ILE A 83 5.05 11.17 9.14
N GLU A 84 5.64 12.25 9.63
CA GLU A 84 5.11 13.05 10.74
C GLU A 84 3.72 13.59 10.40
N THR A 85 3.57 14.21 9.22
CA THR A 85 2.27 14.73 8.76
C THR A 85 1.23 13.63 8.68
N PHE A 86 1.57 12.46 8.13
CA PHE A 86 0.65 11.34 8.07
C PHE A 86 0.25 10.85 9.46
N THR A 87 1.21 10.74 10.37
CA THR A 87 0.96 10.32 11.76
C THR A 87 0.03 11.29 12.48
N HIS A 88 0.14 12.61 12.22
CA HIS A 88 -0.76 13.61 12.80
C HIS A 88 -2.19 13.55 12.25
N MET A 89 -2.42 12.88 11.11
CA MET A 89 -3.74 12.72 10.50
C MET A 89 -4.46 11.44 10.93
N LEU A 90 -3.78 10.52 11.62
CA LEU A 90 -4.34 9.25 12.13
C LEU A 90 -5.06 9.45 13.46
#